data_AF-A0A7J4PKE3-F1
#
_entry.id   AF-A0A7J4PKE3-F1
#
_cell.length_a   1.000
_cell.length_b   1.000
_cell.length_c   1.000
_cell.angle_alpha   90.00
_cell.angle_beta   90.00
_cell.angle_gamma   90.00
#
_symmetry.space_group_name_H-M   'P 1'
#
loop_
_entity.id
_entity.type
_entity.pdbx_description
1 polymer ?
#
loop_
_entity_poly.entity_id
_entity_poly.type
_entity_poly.pdbx_seq_one_letter_code
_entity_poly.pdbx_strand_id
1 'polypeptide(L)'
;MIVRKNISIDQCYVDKLQPFLEKNNGNLSAAIREAIEISSRVMDGKMALDAEKYVNNVPQNTEIRNKLIDTDEFILVHRTMFEWFSKKTSGLLIDESTIYELINPYKFRKIPEIINYLNTLYEKLGWKIKVSAECQGAPEPELVTLTFSNGNPSFREHLAHGVALYLVKQMKLDVQGMYSRSNVTKLYLKRFKYLDYEKVPEGFEGHFGSMDGTFREIRKKPDFWKNLIQLYRQHNYQRISIQKTIFEGLVSGRVPDVADMVRDFEFLAGKPPDALTLSEHIMIFKELYLTDNIGSDIEVSTEKGHEYIKLIHEYSDEKVREYVTQYYSNMLRALFYPFTVTSGPNLILFDFGKGPDSCADTKPDFVDPGSLIP
;
A
#
# COMPACT_ATOMS: atom_id res chain seq x y z
N MET A 1 32.24 10.41 -65.86
CA MET A 1 33.36 11.37 -65.76
C MET A 1 33.27 12.07 -64.41
N ILE A 2 34.30 12.02 -63.56
CA ILE A 2 34.29 12.71 -62.26
C ILE A 2 34.88 14.11 -62.45
N VAL A 3 34.08 15.15 -62.17
CA VAL A 3 34.52 16.55 -62.21
C VAL A 3 34.77 17.02 -60.79
N ARG A 4 35.97 17.51 -60.50
CA ARG A 4 36.30 18.15 -59.21
C ARG A 4 36.11 19.66 -59.34
N LYS A 5 35.37 20.26 -58.40
CA LYS A 5 35.15 21.70 -58.29
C LYS A 5 35.31 22.13 -56.83
N ASN A 6 35.85 23.32 -56.63
CA ASN A 6 35.89 23.96 -55.32
C ASN A 6 34.67 24.87 -55.17
N ILE A 7 34.04 24.85 -54.00
CA ILE A 7 32.88 25.69 -53.67
C ILE A 7 33.17 26.43 -52.37
N SER A 8 32.67 27.67 -52.27
CA SER A 8 32.65 28.43 -51.03
C SER A 8 31.25 28.32 -50.43
N ILE A 9 31.16 28.00 -49.14
CA ILE A 9 29.91 27.84 -48.42
C ILE A 9 30.09 28.36 -46.99
N ASP A 10 29.10 29.08 -46.48
CA ASP A 10 29.17 29.60 -45.11
C ASP A 10 29.04 28.47 -44.10
N GLN A 11 29.68 28.64 -42.95
CA GLN A 11 29.71 27.64 -41.88
C GLN A 11 28.31 27.21 -41.44
N CYS A 12 27.35 28.15 -41.38
CA CYS A 12 25.97 27.84 -40.99
C CYS A 12 25.26 26.87 -41.95
N TYR A 13 25.71 26.74 -43.20
CA TYR A 13 25.22 25.73 -44.14
C TYR A 13 26.05 24.45 -44.11
N VAL A 14 27.33 24.51 -43.74
CA VAL A 14 28.15 23.32 -43.44
C VAL A 14 27.57 22.58 -42.22
N ASP A 15 27.14 23.31 -41.20
CA ASP A 15 26.54 22.74 -39.99
C ASP A 15 25.23 21.99 -40.31
N LYS A 16 24.45 22.47 -41.28
CA LYS A 16 23.25 21.78 -41.78
C LYS A 16 23.56 20.47 -42.50
N LEU A 17 24.78 20.31 -43.02
CA LEU A 17 25.25 19.06 -43.66
C LEU A 17 25.82 18.07 -42.65
N GLN A 18 25.93 18.42 -41.37
CA GLN A 18 26.52 17.57 -40.33
C GLN A 18 25.92 16.15 -40.24
N PRO A 19 24.59 15.95 -40.35
CA PRO A 19 24.02 14.60 -40.36
C PRO A 19 24.50 13.74 -41.56
N PHE A 20 24.69 14.36 -42.72
CA PHE A 20 25.23 13.69 -43.91
C PHE A 20 26.73 13.46 -43.80
N LEU A 21 27.46 14.38 -43.15
CA LEU A 21 28.88 14.22 -42.86
C LEU A 21 29.14 13.05 -41.92
N GLU A 22 28.38 12.93 -40.83
CA GLU A 22 28.48 11.82 -39.88
C GLU A 22 28.17 10.49 -40.55
N LYS A 23 27.13 10.43 -41.39
CA LYS A 23 26.77 9.24 -42.18
C LYS A 23 27.86 8.83 -43.19
N ASN A 24 28.63 9.80 -43.70
CA ASN A 24 29.68 9.58 -44.71
C ASN A 24 31.09 9.67 -44.12
N ASN A 25 31.27 9.42 -42.82
CA ASN A 25 32.57 9.42 -42.13
C ASN A 25 33.40 10.71 -42.37
N GLY A 26 32.74 11.86 -42.34
CA GLY A 26 33.36 13.18 -42.53
C GLY A 26 33.66 13.56 -43.98
N ASN A 27 33.24 12.75 -44.96
CA ASN A 27 33.48 13.06 -46.38
C ASN A 27 32.46 14.08 -46.92
N LEU A 28 32.86 15.35 -46.99
CA LEU A 28 32.01 16.45 -47.47
C LEU A 28 31.55 16.28 -48.92
N SER A 29 32.39 15.73 -49.79
CA SER A 29 32.00 15.48 -51.19
C SER A 29 30.93 14.40 -51.32
N ALA A 30 30.96 13.38 -50.47
CA ALA A 30 29.92 12.35 -50.43
C ALA A 30 28.62 12.92 -49.83
N ALA A 31 28.72 13.67 -48.73
CA ALA A 31 27.58 14.34 -48.11
C ALA A 31 26.84 15.30 -49.05
N ILE A 32 27.57 16.11 -49.84
CA ILE A 32 26.96 17.03 -50.81
C ILE A 32 26.28 16.28 -51.96
N ARG A 33 26.87 15.20 -52.47
CA ARG A 33 26.23 14.38 -53.53
C ARG A 33 24.93 13.77 -53.04
N GLU A 34 24.93 13.23 -51.82
CA GLU A 34 23.75 12.64 -51.21
C GLU A 34 22.66 13.71 -50.97
N ALA A 35 23.02 14.89 -50.50
CA ALA A 35 22.09 16.01 -50.32
C ALA A 35 21.46 16.47 -51.67
N ILE A 36 22.25 16.53 -52.74
CA ILE A 36 21.76 16.88 -54.08
C ILE A 36 20.84 15.78 -54.62
N GLU A 37 21.20 14.51 -54.42
CA GLU A 37 20.40 13.38 -54.91
C GLU A 37 19.05 13.29 -54.19
N ILE A 38 19.01 13.55 -52.88
CA ILE A 38 17.77 13.64 -52.10
C ILE A 38 16.93 14.82 -52.59
N SER A 39 17.53 15.99 -52.78
CA SER A 39 16.83 17.19 -53.27
C SER A 39 16.23 16.95 -54.67
N SER A 40 16.95 16.26 -55.54
CA SER A 40 16.46 15.87 -56.87
C SER A 40 15.27 14.91 -56.78
N ARG A 41 15.31 13.91 -55.91
CA ARG A 41 14.21 12.94 -55.72
C ARG A 41 12.95 13.57 -55.13
N VAL A 42 13.12 14.59 -54.29
CA VAL A 42 12.03 15.40 -53.71
C VAL A 42 11.40 16.30 -54.79
N MET A 43 12.22 16.96 -55.62
CA MET A 43 11.75 17.79 -56.74
C MET A 43 11.03 16.98 -57.83
N ASP A 44 11.46 15.75 -58.07
CA ASP A 44 10.84 14.82 -59.03
C ASP A 44 9.55 14.15 -58.51
N GLY A 45 9.05 14.56 -57.33
CA GLY A 45 7.81 14.03 -56.74
C GLY A 45 7.87 12.58 -56.28
N LYS A 46 9.06 11.96 -56.28
CA LYS A 46 9.27 10.53 -55.96
C LYS A 46 9.43 10.24 -54.46
N MET A 47 9.46 11.27 -53.60
CA MET A 47 9.85 11.13 -52.19
C MET A 47 8.87 11.74 -51.18
N ALA A 48 7.56 11.73 -51.46
CA ALA A 48 6.56 12.06 -50.44
C ALA A 48 6.50 11.04 -49.27
N LEU A 49 7.19 9.90 -49.38
CA LEU A 49 7.11 8.78 -48.40
C LEU A 49 8.36 8.56 -47.54
N ASP A 50 9.52 9.14 -47.87
CA ASP A 50 10.79 8.85 -47.15
C ASP A 50 11.40 10.05 -46.40
N ALA A 51 10.87 11.28 -46.60
CA ALA A 51 11.33 12.47 -45.87
C ALA A 51 10.97 12.42 -44.37
N GLU A 52 9.88 11.74 -44.00
CA GLU A 52 9.48 11.53 -42.59
C GLU A 52 10.46 10.63 -41.82
N LYS A 53 11.29 9.81 -42.49
CA LYS A 53 12.21 8.90 -41.79
C LYS A 53 13.53 9.52 -41.37
N TYR A 54 13.97 10.63 -41.97
CA TYR A 54 15.29 11.21 -41.70
C TYR A 54 15.28 12.43 -40.77
N VAL A 55 14.14 13.10 -40.59
CA VAL A 55 13.97 14.21 -39.63
C VAL A 55 13.59 13.70 -38.22
N ASN A 56 13.09 12.47 -38.09
CA ASN A 56 12.59 11.89 -36.83
C ASN A 56 13.67 11.32 -35.87
N ASN A 57 14.93 11.75 -35.95
CA ASN A 57 15.96 11.32 -34.98
C ASN A 57 15.94 12.09 -33.65
N VAL A 58 14.99 13.01 -33.45
CA VAL A 58 14.47 13.30 -32.12
C VAL A 58 13.17 12.50 -32.00
N PRO A 59 13.06 11.56 -31.04
CA PRO A 59 11.79 10.86 -30.84
C PRO A 59 10.70 11.91 -30.67
N GLN A 60 9.63 11.89 -31.46
CA GLN A 60 8.52 12.87 -31.37
C GLN A 60 8.02 13.05 -29.92
N ASN A 61 8.11 11.99 -29.11
CA ASN A 61 7.82 12.01 -27.68
C ASN A 61 8.75 12.93 -26.85
N THR A 62 10.02 13.10 -27.24
CA THR A 62 10.97 14.01 -26.59
C THR A 62 10.62 15.47 -26.86
N GLU A 63 10.23 15.83 -28.09
CA GLU A 63 9.77 17.19 -28.40
C GLU A 63 8.44 17.50 -27.71
N ILE A 64 7.50 16.54 -27.70
CA ILE A 64 6.24 16.68 -26.97
C ILE A 64 6.52 16.87 -25.47
N ARG A 65 7.39 16.06 -24.87
CA ARG A 65 7.76 16.18 -23.46
C ARG A 65 8.42 17.52 -23.15
N ASN A 66 9.32 18.00 -24.00
CA ASN A 66 9.98 19.28 -23.78
C ASN A 66 8.95 20.42 -23.88
N LYS A 67 8.04 20.41 -24.87
CA LYS A 67 6.94 21.38 -24.95
C LYS A 67 6.05 21.36 -23.71
N LEU A 68 5.74 20.18 -23.20
CA LEU A 68 4.94 19.98 -21.99
C LEU A 68 5.63 20.53 -20.72
N ILE A 69 6.96 20.50 -20.69
CA ILE A 69 7.76 21.16 -19.65
C ILE A 69 7.75 22.68 -19.86
N ASP A 70 7.90 23.14 -21.11
CA ASP A 70 7.88 24.57 -21.45
C ASP A 70 6.53 25.24 -21.19
N THR A 71 5.43 24.48 -21.23
CA THR A 71 4.07 24.97 -20.91
C THR A 71 3.70 24.85 -19.43
N ASP A 72 4.66 24.53 -18.55
CA ASP A 72 4.46 24.29 -17.11
C ASP A 72 3.41 23.20 -16.78
N GLU A 73 3.06 22.35 -17.76
CA GLU A 73 2.12 21.25 -17.57
C GLU A 73 2.80 20.03 -16.91
N PHE A 74 4.12 19.90 -17.12
CA PHE A 74 4.95 18.87 -16.49
C PHE A 74 6.23 19.46 -15.89
N ILE A 75 6.65 18.89 -14.76
CA ILE A 75 7.92 19.23 -14.12
C ILE A 75 8.95 18.11 -14.30
N LEU A 76 10.20 18.48 -14.55
CA LEU A 76 11.31 17.53 -14.59
C LEU A 76 11.78 17.24 -13.15
N VAL A 77 11.55 16.02 -12.67
CA VAL A 77 12.02 15.57 -11.35
C VAL A 77 13.13 14.54 -11.52
N HIS A 78 14.23 14.72 -10.79
CA HIS A 78 15.30 13.72 -10.76
C HIS A 78 14.76 12.38 -10.27
N ARG A 79 15.07 11.29 -10.99
CA ARG A 79 14.56 9.93 -10.72
C ARG A 79 14.65 9.52 -9.26
N THR A 80 15.81 9.71 -8.62
CA THR A 80 16.02 9.33 -7.21
C THR A 80 15.15 10.13 -6.25
N MET A 81 14.85 11.41 -6.55
CA MET A 81 13.97 12.22 -5.72
C MET A 81 12.53 11.70 -5.82
N PHE A 82 12.07 11.36 -7.01
CA PHE A 82 10.73 10.79 -7.20
C PHE A 82 10.61 9.39 -6.58
N GLU A 83 11.65 8.54 -6.69
CA GLU A 83 11.69 7.25 -5.99
C GLU A 83 11.64 7.40 -4.47
N TRP A 84 12.37 8.36 -3.91
CA TRP A 84 12.31 8.68 -2.48
C TRP A 84 10.91 9.16 -2.08
N PHE A 85 10.32 10.09 -2.84
CA PHE A 85 8.98 10.61 -2.58
C PHE A 85 7.94 9.48 -2.59
N SER A 86 7.92 8.66 -3.64
CA SER A 86 7.03 7.51 -3.76
C SER A 86 7.15 6.53 -2.58
N LYS A 87 8.38 6.27 -2.11
CA LYS A 87 8.60 5.44 -0.91
C LYS A 87 8.12 6.11 0.37
N LYS A 88 8.25 7.43 0.49
CA LYS A 88 7.83 8.20 1.68
C LYS A 88 6.32 8.42 1.77
N THR A 89 5.62 8.38 0.65
CA THR A 89 4.16 8.49 0.59
C THR A 89 3.46 7.12 0.50
N SER A 90 4.21 6.01 0.58
CA SER A 90 3.63 4.67 0.59
C SER A 90 2.71 4.50 1.80
N GLY A 91 1.52 3.92 1.60
CA GLY A 91 0.49 3.76 2.63
C GLY A 91 -0.44 4.96 2.80
N LEU A 92 -0.22 6.07 2.09
CA LEU A 92 -1.15 7.22 2.05
C LEU A 92 -2.01 7.12 0.80
N LEU A 93 -3.32 7.35 0.93
CA LEU A 93 -4.23 7.32 -0.21
C LEU A 93 -4.06 8.56 -1.09
N ILE A 94 -4.14 8.37 -2.41
CA ILE A 94 -4.18 9.48 -3.36
C ILE A 94 -5.60 10.06 -3.34
N ASP A 95 -5.73 11.38 -3.37
CA ASP A 95 -7.03 12.03 -3.41
C ASP A 95 -7.75 11.78 -4.75
N GLU A 96 -9.07 11.61 -4.69
CA GLU A 96 -9.92 11.35 -5.85
C GLU A 96 -9.81 12.43 -6.93
N SER A 97 -9.71 13.70 -6.53
CA SER A 97 -9.51 14.84 -7.44
C SER A 97 -8.23 14.71 -8.25
N THR A 98 -7.13 14.31 -7.61
CA THR A 98 -5.82 14.12 -8.25
C THR A 98 -5.91 13.04 -9.34
N ILE A 99 -6.66 11.97 -9.08
CA ILE A 99 -6.85 10.91 -10.06
C ILE A 99 -7.74 11.34 -11.22
N TYR A 100 -8.76 12.17 -11.00
CA TYR A 100 -9.62 12.65 -12.09
C TYR A 100 -8.97 13.69 -12.99
N GLU A 101 -7.99 14.43 -12.48
CA GLU A 101 -7.09 15.24 -13.30
C GLU A 101 -6.22 14.35 -14.21
N LEU A 102 -5.75 13.20 -13.70
CA LEU A 102 -4.93 12.26 -14.48
C LEU A 102 -5.74 11.44 -15.49
N ILE A 103 -6.90 10.91 -15.08
CA ILE A 103 -7.77 10.03 -15.86
C ILE A 103 -9.17 10.62 -15.83
N ASN A 104 -9.58 11.24 -16.94
CA ASN A 104 -10.88 11.89 -17.03
C ASN A 104 -12.03 10.85 -17.05
N PRO A 105 -12.90 10.82 -16.02
CA PRO A 105 -13.96 9.81 -15.90
C PRO A 105 -15.05 9.92 -16.97
N TYR A 106 -15.24 11.10 -17.56
CA TYR A 106 -16.20 11.31 -18.63
C TYR A 106 -15.70 10.78 -19.98
N LYS A 107 -14.37 10.72 -20.18
CA LYS A 107 -13.75 10.28 -21.43
C LYS A 107 -13.48 8.77 -21.48
N PHE A 108 -13.05 8.17 -20.37
CA PHE A 108 -12.57 6.79 -20.37
C PHE A 108 -13.46 5.88 -19.53
N ARG A 109 -14.41 5.19 -20.17
CA ARG A 109 -15.43 4.39 -19.45
C ARG A 109 -15.21 2.89 -19.54
N LYS A 110 -14.25 2.44 -20.34
CA LYS A 110 -13.92 1.01 -20.49
C LYS A 110 -12.46 0.76 -20.18
N ILE A 111 -12.17 -0.40 -19.58
CA ILE A 111 -10.80 -0.80 -19.22
C ILE A 111 -9.83 -0.70 -20.41
N PRO A 112 -10.15 -1.20 -21.62
CA PRO A 112 -9.23 -1.09 -22.75
C PRO A 112 -8.89 0.36 -23.14
N GLU A 113 -9.85 1.30 -23.01
CA GLU A 113 -9.63 2.72 -23.29
C GLU A 113 -8.66 3.32 -22.28
N ILE A 114 -8.84 2.99 -20.99
CA ILE A 114 -7.96 3.42 -19.90
C ILE A 114 -6.54 2.87 -20.13
N ILE A 115 -6.40 1.58 -20.44
CA ILE A 115 -5.09 0.97 -20.69
C ILE A 115 -4.38 1.61 -21.88
N ASN A 116 -5.09 1.89 -22.97
CA ASN A 116 -4.50 2.55 -24.13
C ASN A 116 -4.06 4.00 -23.81
N TYR A 117 -4.90 4.73 -23.07
CA TYR A 117 -4.57 6.06 -22.61
C TYR A 117 -3.32 6.07 -21.72
N LEU A 118 -3.27 5.19 -20.71
CA LEU A 118 -2.14 5.11 -19.78
C LEU A 118 -0.84 4.72 -20.48
N ASN A 119 -0.86 3.73 -21.37
CA ASN A 119 0.33 3.35 -22.14
C ASN A 119 0.83 4.52 -23.01
N THR A 120 -0.09 5.24 -23.67
CA THR A 120 0.24 6.43 -24.46
C THR A 120 0.83 7.54 -23.59
N LEU A 121 0.25 7.78 -22.43
CA LEU A 121 0.73 8.76 -21.46
C LEU A 121 2.14 8.40 -20.97
N TYR A 122 2.36 7.16 -20.55
CA TYR A 122 3.66 6.72 -20.05
C TYR A 122 4.75 6.76 -21.13
N GLU A 123 4.39 6.44 -22.37
CA GLU A 123 5.31 6.58 -23.49
C GLU A 123 5.73 8.04 -23.70
N LYS A 124 4.77 8.99 -23.65
CA LYS A 124 5.06 10.43 -23.71
C LYS A 124 5.93 10.91 -22.55
N LEU A 125 5.70 10.37 -21.35
CA LEU A 125 6.52 10.65 -20.16
C LEU A 125 7.91 10.00 -20.20
N GLY A 126 8.19 9.15 -21.20
CA GLY A 126 9.43 8.38 -21.29
C GLY A 126 9.53 7.28 -20.23
N TRP A 127 8.40 6.93 -19.59
CA TRP A 127 8.33 5.84 -18.62
C TRP A 127 8.27 4.52 -19.37
N LYS A 128 9.24 3.63 -19.10
CA LYS A 128 9.31 2.32 -19.75
C LYS A 128 8.28 1.31 -19.21
N ILE A 129 7.18 1.78 -18.62
CA ILE A 129 6.16 0.95 -17.99
C ILE A 129 5.09 0.63 -19.04
N LYS A 130 4.74 -0.65 -19.15
CA LYS A 130 3.61 -1.11 -19.98
C LYS A 130 2.51 -1.68 -19.09
N VAL A 131 1.26 -1.35 -19.39
CA VAL A 131 0.09 -1.87 -18.70
C VAL A 131 -0.71 -2.76 -19.64
N SER A 132 -1.14 -3.92 -19.14
CA SER A 132 -2.10 -4.79 -19.80
C SER A 132 -3.19 -5.21 -18.82
N ALA A 133 -4.35 -5.62 -19.35
CA ALA A 133 -5.49 -6.07 -18.56
C ALA A 133 -6.02 -7.39 -19.10
N GLU A 134 -6.33 -8.31 -18.20
CA GLU A 134 -7.10 -9.53 -18.46
C GLU A 134 -8.45 -9.39 -17.75
N CYS A 135 -9.55 -9.49 -18.50
CA CYS A 135 -10.90 -9.30 -17.99
C CYS A 135 -11.71 -10.59 -18.13
N GLN A 136 -12.40 -11.00 -17.06
CA GLN A 136 -13.35 -12.11 -17.09
C GLN A 136 -14.76 -11.60 -16.79
N GLY A 137 -15.73 -12.05 -17.60
CA GLY A 137 -17.09 -11.50 -17.65
C GLY A 137 -17.16 -10.29 -18.59
N ALA A 138 -17.94 -10.40 -19.65
CA ALA A 138 -18.26 -9.28 -20.54
C ALA A 138 -19.78 -9.16 -20.61
N PRO A 139 -20.37 -7.96 -20.64
CA PRO A 139 -19.78 -6.62 -20.86
C PRO A 139 -19.26 -5.90 -19.62
N GLU A 140 -19.63 -6.34 -18.41
CA GLU A 140 -19.12 -5.82 -17.13
C GLU A 140 -18.23 -6.87 -16.45
N PRO A 141 -16.92 -6.61 -16.30
CA PRO A 141 -16.02 -7.63 -15.76
C PRO A 141 -16.24 -7.85 -14.28
N GLU A 142 -16.33 -9.14 -13.92
CA GLU A 142 -16.40 -9.58 -12.53
C GLU A 142 -15.01 -9.69 -11.93
N LEU A 143 -14.03 -10.12 -12.73
CA LEU A 143 -12.63 -10.21 -12.35
C LEU A 143 -11.75 -9.49 -13.36
N VAL A 144 -10.81 -8.70 -12.86
CA VAL A 144 -9.83 -7.97 -13.67
C VAL A 144 -8.46 -8.20 -13.09
N THR A 145 -7.51 -8.61 -13.93
CA THR A 145 -6.09 -8.63 -13.56
C THR A 145 -5.37 -7.57 -14.37
N LEU A 146 -4.85 -6.55 -13.70
CA LEU A 146 -3.95 -5.58 -14.31
C LEU A 146 -2.50 -6.02 -14.13
N THR A 147 -1.71 -5.92 -15.19
CA THR A 147 -0.27 -6.22 -15.16
C THR A 147 0.51 -4.99 -15.60
N PHE A 148 1.33 -4.46 -14.70
CA PHE A 148 2.30 -3.40 -14.95
C PHE A 148 3.66 -4.05 -15.13
N SER A 149 4.28 -3.88 -16.29
CA SER A 149 5.56 -4.52 -16.64
C SER A 149 6.64 -3.50 -16.93
N ASN A 150 7.89 -3.87 -16.65
CA ASN A 150 9.11 -3.07 -16.86
C ASN A 150 9.14 -1.77 -16.03
N GLY A 151 10.19 -0.97 -16.19
CA GLY A 151 10.38 0.27 -15.45
C GLY A 151 10.72 0.07 -13.96
N ASN A 152 10.67 1.15 -13.19
CA ASN A 152 11.00 1.14 -11.76
C ASN A 152 9.83 0.53 -10.93
N PRO A 153 10.12 -0.36 -9.94
CA PRO A 153 9.08 -0.96 -9.09
C PRO A 153 8.22 0.03 -8.29
N SER A 154 8.81 1.02 -7.63
CA SER A 154 8.08 2.06 -6.89
C SER A 154 7.16 2.88 -7.80
N PHE A 155 7.57 3.13 -9.04
CA PHE A 155 6.71 3.85 -9.99
C PHE A 155 5.53 2.98 -10.43
N ARG A 156 5.75 1.67 -10.66
CA ARG A 156 4.65 0.74 -10.95
C ARG A 156 3.64 0.69 -9.81
N GLU A 157 4.10 0.65 -8.56
CA GLU A 157 3.22 0.63 -7.38
C GLU A 157 2.43 1.92 -7.24
N HIS A 158 3.06 3.08 -7.45
CA HIS A 158 2.37 4.37 -7.44
C HIS A 158 1.29 4.47 -8.54
N LEU A 159 1.60 3.97 -9.74
CA LEU A 159 0.62 3.90 -10.83
C LEU A 159 -0.50 2.89 -10.53
N ALA A 160 -0.17 1.72 -10.01
CA ALA A 160 -1.14 0.71 -9.63
C ALA A 160 -2.13 1.26 -8.60
N HIS A 161 -1.65 2.03 -7.63
CA HIS A 161 -2.48 2.73 -6.66
C HIS A 161 -3.49 3.68 -7.33
N GLY A 162 -3.02 4.61 -8.17
CA GLY A 162 -3.92 5.57 -8.82
C GLY A 162 -4.94 4.92 -9.76
N VAL A 163 -4.52 3.91 -10.54
CA VAL A 163 -5.42 3.16 -11.43
C VAL A 163 -6.42 2.34 -10.62
N ALA A 164 -6.00 1.71 -9.51
CA ALA A 164 -6.90 0.98 -8.63
C ALA A 164 -7.97 1.91 -8.07
N LEU A 165 -7.62 3.11 -7.61
CA LEU A 165 -8.58 4.08 -7.09
C LEU A 165 -9.63 4.46 -8.15
N TYR A 166 -9.17 4.71 -9.37
CA TYR A 166 -10.06 4.98 -10.49
C TYR A 166 -11.04 3.82 -10.73
N LEU A 167 -10.54 2.58 -10.78
CA LEU A 167 -11.37 1.40 -11.03
C LEU A 167 -12.35 1.10 -9.88
N VAL A 168 -11.94 1.34 -8.65
CA VAL A 168 -12.81 1.27 -7.47
C VAL A 168 -13.98 2.24 -7.62
N LYS A 169 -13.70 3.52 -7.88
CA LYS A 169 -14.70 4.59 -7.90
C LYS A 169 -15.59 4.55 -9.14
N GLN A 170 -15.02 4.24 -10.31
CA GLN A 170 -15.73 4.33 -11.58
C GLN A 170 -16.28 2.98 -12.08
N MET A 171 -15.74 1.85 -11.62
CA MET A 171 -16.07 0.52 -12.17
C MET A 171 -16.47 -0.53 -11.12
N LYS A 172 -16.52 -0.15 -9.83
CA LYS A 172 -16.88 -1.04 -8.71
C LYS A 172 -15.99 -2.28 -8.62
N LEU A 173 -14.70 -2.10 -8.90
CA LEU A 173 -13.69 -3.16 -8.83
C LEU A 173 -12.78 -2.92 -7.63
N ASP A 174 -12.89 -3.76 -6.60
CA ASP A 174 -12.07 -3.67 -5.40
C ASP A 174 -10.83 -4.55 -5.52
N VAL A 175 -9.76 -4.18 -4.83
CA VAL A 175 -8.49 -4.89 -4.82
C VAL A 175 -8.63 -6.14 -3.96
N GLN A 176 -8.34 -7.30 -4.53
CA GLN A 176 -8.29 -8.58 -3.81
C GLN A 176 -6.86 -8.98 -3.44
N GLY A 177 -5.89 -8.43 -4.16
CA GLY A 177 -4.49 -8.76 -3.95
C GLY A 177 -3.59 -7.96 -4.86
N MET A 178 -2.37 -7.75 -4.40
CA MET A 178 -1.30 -7.18 -5.20
C MET A 178 -0.07 -8.08 -5.09
N TYR A 179 0.58 -8.30 -6.22
CA TYR A 179 1.78 -9.09 -6.32
C TYR A 179 2.87 -8.30 -7.04
N SER A 180 3.99 -8.03 -6.36
CA SER A 180 5.08 -7.22 -6.90
C SER A 180 6.37 -8.06 -6.99
N ARG A 181 7.01 -8.06 -8.16
CA ARG A 181 8.36 -8.58 -8.44
C ARG A 181 9.19 -7.52 -9.15
N SER A 182 10.50 -7.75 -9.28
CA SER A 182 11.46 -6.79 -9.83
C SER A 182 11.06 -6.18 -11.18
N ASN A 183 10.39 -6.93 -12.05
CA ASN A 183 9.99 -6.46 -13.40
C ASN A 183 8.48 -6.38 -13.63
N VAL A 184 7.66 -6.82 -12.68
CA VAL A 184 6.20 -6.94 -12.87
C VAL A 184 5.47 -6.65 -11.57
N THR A 185 4.39 -5.87 -11.65
CA THR A 185 3.41 -5.68 -10.57
C THR A 185 2.05 -6.10 -11.12
N LYS A 186 1.40 -7.08 -10.48
CA LYS A 186 0.05 -7.55 -10.81
C LYS A 186 -0.92 -7.09 -9.74
N LEU A 187 -2.07 -6.60 -10.19
CA LEU A 187 -3.18 -6.20 -9.34
C LEU A 187 -4.38 -7.05 -9.70
N TYR A 188 -4.94 -7.74 -8.72
CA TYR A 188 -6.12 -8.57 -8.85
C TYR A 188 -7.31 -7.81 -8.31
N LEU A 189 -8.33 -7.60 -9.15
CA LEU A 189 -9.54 -6.88 -8.77
C LEU A 189 -10.77 -7.75 -8.97
N LYS A 190 -11.75 -7.55 -8.09
CA LYS A 190 -13.05 -8.23 -8.14
C LYS A 190 -14.18 -7.23 -7.98
N ARG A 191 -15.26 -7.46 -8.72
CA ARG A 191 -16.46 -6.63 -8.62
C ARG A 191 -17.09 -6.76 -7.26
N PHE A 192 -17.43 -5.63 -6.65
CA PHE A 192 -18.16 -5.57 -5.40
C PHE A 192 -19.56 -4.99 -5.57
N LYS A 193 -20.44 -5.29 -4.63
CA LYS A 193 -21.87 -4.89 -4.65
C LYS A 193 -22.19 -3.69 -3.75
N TYR A 194 -21.20 -3.13 -3.05
CA TYR A 194 -21.33 -2.03 -2.10
C TYR A 194 -22.14 -0.84 -2.67
N LEU A 195 -23.00 -0.29 -1.82
CA LEU A 195 -23.99 0.75 -2.13
C LEU A 195 -23.55 2.17 -1.73
N ASP A 196 -22.55 2.28 -0.87
CA ASP A 196 -22.04 3.57 -0.40
C ASP A 196 -20.84 4.01 -1.23
N TYR A 197 -21.03 5.05 -2.06
CA TYR A 197 -20.01 5.60 -2.95
C TYR A 197 -19.00 6.50 -2.23
N GLU A 198 -19.30 6.91 -0.99
CA GLU A 198 -18.43 7.81 -0.22
C GLU A 198 -17.27 7.03 0.41
N LYS A 199 -17.50 5.80 0.87
CA LYS A 199 -16.46 4.98 1.51
C LYS A 199 -15.59 4.25 0.49
N VAL A 200 -14.28 4.29 0.73
CA VAL A 200 -13.31 3.47 -0.02
C VAL A 200 -13.45 2.00 0.45
N PRO A 201 -13.49 1.01 -0.46
CA PRO A 201 -13.57 -0.39 -0.07
C PRO A 201 -12.34 -0.87 0.71
N GLU A 202 -12.56 -1.85 1.59
CA GLU A 202 -11.53 -2.40 2.49
C GLU A 202 -10.36 -3.03 1.73
N GLY A 203 -10.59 -3.65 0.58
CA GLY A 203 -9.52 -4.26 -0.20
C GLY A 203 -8.51 -3.22 -0.69
N PHE A 204 -8.99 -2.14 -1.29
CA PHE A 204 -8.14 -1.03 -1.71
C PHE A 204 -7.43 -0.36 -0.53
N GLU A 205 -8.15 -0.02 0.55
CA GLU A 205 -7.56 0.61 1.73
C GLU A 205 -6.49 -0.28 2.38
N GLY A 206 -6.76 -1.59 2.51
CA GLY A 206 -5.81 -2.55 3.08
C GLY A 206 -4.51 -2.70 2.28
N HIS A 207 -4.56 -2.50 0.96
CA HIS A 207 -3.38 -2.63 0.09
C HIS A 207 -2.60 -1.33 -0.14
N PHE A 208 -3.28 -0.17 -0.17
CA PHE A 208 -2.65 1.11 -0.51
C PHE A 208 -2.70 2.16 0.60
N GLY A 209 -3.63 2.02 1.56
CA GLY A 209 -3.97 3.02 2.58
C GLY A 209 -3.62 2.64 4.01
N SER A 210 -2.71 1.68 4.21
CA SER A 210 -2.36 1.14 5.54
C SER A 210 -1.94 2.19 6.58
N MET A 211 -1.51 3.38 6.15
CA MET A 211 -1.10 4.49 7.01
C MET A 211 -2.01 5.71 6.90
N ASP A 212 -3.04 5.68 6.05
CA ASP A 212 -3.88 6.85 5.75
C ASP A 212 -4.61 7.36 6.99
N GLY A 213 -5.28 6.44 7.72
CA GLY A 213 -5.95 6.75 8.98
C GLY A 213 -4.99 7.33 10.03
N THR A 214 -3.81 6.72 10.18
CA THR A 214 -2.76 7.16 11.12
C THR A 214 -2.29 8.58 10.79
N PHE A 215 -1.95 8.86 9.53
CA PHE A 215 -1.49 10.20 9.15
C PHE A 215 -2.59 11.24 9.23
N ARG A 216 -3.85 10.87 8.99
CA ARG A 216 -5.00 11.75 9.20
C ARG A 216 -5.11 12.16 10.66
N GLU A 217 -4.93 11.23 11.60
CA GLU A 217 -4.94 11.54 13.03
C GLU A 217 -3.71 12.36 13.46
N ILE A 218 -2.53 12.08 12.90
CA ILE A 218 -1.32 12.90 13.11
C ILE A 218 -1.56 14.35 12.65
N ARG A 219 -2.17 14.54 11.48
CA ARG A 219 -2.46 15.87 10.92
C ARG A 219 -3.51 16.64 11.74
N LYS A 220 -4.46 15.97 12.39
CA LYS A 220 -5.45 16.64 13.25
C LYS A 220 -4.83 17.24 14.51
N LYS A 221 -3.81 16.60 15.09
CA LYS A 221 -3.15 17.05 16.34
C LYS A 221 -1.63 16.95 16.24
N PRO A 222 -0.98 17.73 15.36
CA PRO A 222 0.44 17.55 15.03
C PRO A 222 1.37 17.75 16.23
N ASP A 223 1.12 18.77 17.06
CA ASP A 223 1.97 19.06 18.22
C ASP A 223 1.88 17.96 19.28
N PHE A 224 0.68 17.41 19.50
CA PHE A 224 0.48 16.29 20.41
C PHE A 224 1.32 15.09 19.98
N TRP A 225 1.17 14.65 18.73
CA TRP A 225 1.89 13.47 18.22
C TRP A 225 3.39 13.69 18.15
N LYS A 226 3.84 14.88 17.74
CA LYS A 226 5.26 15.25 17.74
C LYS A 226 5.87 15.15 19.14
N ASN A 227 5.21 15.74 20.13
CA ASN A 227 5.68 15.70 21.52
C ASN A 227 5.61 14.28 22.09
N LEU A 228 4.54 13.54 21.82
CA LEU A 228 4.37 12.16 22.26
C LEU A 228 5.52 11.28 21.74
N ILE A 229 5.77 11.28 20.42
CA ILE A 229 6.86 10.51 19.80
C ILE A 229 8.22 10.91 20.38
N GLN A 230 8.45 12.21 20.57
CA GLN A 230 9.70 12.70 21.17
C GLN A 230 9.89 12.16 22.58
N LEU A 231 8.85 12.20 23.42
CA LEU A 231 8.89 11.70 24.78
C LEU A 231 9.11 10.17 24.82
N TYR A 232 8.38 9.39 24.01
CA TYR A 232 8.61 7.95 23.91
C TYR A 232 10.06 7.62 23.53
N ARG A 233 10.60 8.31 22.53
CA ARG A 233 12.00 8.12 22.10
C ARG A 233 13.01 8.50 23.19
N GLN A 234 12.80 9.60 23.92
CA GLN A 234 13.70 10.04 24.99
C GLN A 234 13.75 9.06 26.16
N HIS A 235 12.65 8.36 26.42
CA HIS A 235 12.55 7.36 27.47
C HIS A 235 12.72 5.92 26.97
N ASN A 236 13.29 5.71 25.76
CA ASN A 236 13.48 4.39 25.16
C ASN A 236 12.22 3.50 25.20
N TYR A 237 11.07 4.10 24.95
CA TYR A 237 9.75 3.45 24.99
C TYR A 237 9.36 2.85 26.36
N GLN A 238 10.06 3.19 27.44
CA GLN A 238 9.69 2.86 28.83
C GLN A 238 8.58 3.78 29.37
N ARG A 239 7.49 3.91 28.61
CA ARG A 239 6.29 4.66 28.98
C ARG A 239 5.06 3.83 28.68
N ILE A 240 4.16 3.75 29.66
CA ILE A 240 2.91 3.01 29.55
C ILE A 240 1.86 3.89 28.83
N SER A 241 1.12 3.30 27.90
CA SER A 241 -0.04 3.90 27.25
C SER A 241 -1.30 3.19 27.72
N ILE A 242 -2.00 3.75 28.71
CA ILE A 242 -3.24 3.15 29.22
C ILE A 242 -4.39 4.13 29.17
N GLN A 243 -5.60 3.59 29.07
CA GLN A 243 -6.81 4.39 29.18
C GLN A 243 -6.91 5.06 30.54
N LYS A 244 -7.58 6.22 30.59
CA LYS A 244 -7.75 6.98 31.84
C LYS A 244 -8.50 6.19 32.91
N THR A 245 -9.53 5.43 32.52
CA THR A 245 -10.33 4.59 33.42
C THR A 245 -9.50 3.46 34.02
N ILE A 246 -8.66 2.82 33.20
CA ILE A 246 -7.68 1.82 33.65
C ILE A 246 -6.70 2.45 34.64
N PHE A 247 -6.11 3.61 34.31
CA PHE A 247 -5.21 4.34 35.20
C PHE A 247 -5.87 4.68 36.54
N GLU A 248 -7.10 5.22 36.52
CA GLU A 248 -7.87 5.54 37.72
C GLU A 248 -8.13 4.30 38.60
N GLY A 249 -8.46 3.17 37.97
CA GLY A 249 -8.57 1.87 38.65
C GLY A 249 -7.27 1.50 39.36
N LEU A 250 -6.16 1.51 38.61
CA LEU A 250 -4.83 1.14 39.10
C LEU A 250 -4.38 2.01 40.29
N VAL A 251 -4.50 3.33 40.20
CA VAL A 251 -4.11 4.23 41.31
C VAL A 251 -5.05 4.13 42.52
N SER A 252 -6.28 3.67 42.31
CA SER A 252 -7.24 3.42 43.39
C SER A 252 -7.06 2.04 44.07
N GLY A 253 -6.09 1.22 43.62
CA GLY A 253 -5.93 -0.15 44.09
C GLY A 253 -7.09 -1.08 43.69
N ARG A 254 -7.80 -0.75 42.61
CA ARG A 254 -8.88 -1.57 42.05
C ARG A 254 -8.42 -2.17 40.73
N VAL A 255 -8.82 -3.41 40.46
CA VAL A 255 -8.66 -3.98 39.12
C VAL A 255 -9.68 -3.30 38.19
N PRO A 256 -9.25 -2.70 37.07
CA PRO A 256 -10.15 -2.09 36.10
C PRO A 256 -11.22 -3.05 35.58
N ASP A 257 -12.38 -2.50 35.21
CA ASP A 257 -13.47 -3.27 34.62
C ASP A 257 -13.08 -3.84 33.25
N VAL A 258 -13.53 -5.06 32.97
CA VAL A 258 -13.26 -5.77 31.72
C VAL A 258 -14.07 -5.19 30.55
N ALA A 259 -15.14 -4.45 30.84
CA ALA A 259 -15.98 -3.81 29.82
C ALA A 259 -15.20 -2.86 28.90
N ASP A 260 -14.21 -2.12 29.41
CA ASP A 260 -13.39 -1.21 28.61
C ASP A 260 -12.47 -1.98 27.65
N MET A 261 -11.93 -3.10 28.11
CA MET A 261 -11.06 -3.98 27.31
C MET A 261 -11.83 -4.77 26.25
N VAL A 262 -13.04 -5.23 26.56
CA VAL A 262 -13.92 -5.88 25.58
C VAL A 262 -14.17 -4.96 24.38
N ARG A 263 -14.37 -3.66 24.63
CA ARG A 263 -14.52 -2.66 23.56
C ARG A 263 -13.25 -2.49 22.74
N ASP A 264 -12.08 -2.56 23.35
CA ASP A 264 -10.80 -2.51 22.62
C ASP A 264 -10.61 -3.74 21.73
N PHE A 265 -10.98 -4.92 22.21
CA PHE A 265 -11.02 -6.15 21.40
C PHE A 265 -11.97 -6.00 20.21
N GLU A 266 -13.19 -5.53 20.44
CA GLU A 266 -14.18 -5.30 19.39
C GLU A 266 -13.69 -4.30 18.36
N PHE A 267 -13.04 -3.23 18.81
CA PHE A 267 -12.48 -2.20 17.95
C PHE A 267 -11.37 -2.75 17.04
N LEU A 268 -10.44 -3.54 17.58
CA LEU A 268 -9.35 -4.15 16.81
C LEU A 268 -9.83 -5.30 15.91
N ALA A 269 -10.76 -6.12 16.40
CA ALA A 269 -11.27 -7.27 15.66
C ALA A 269 -12.29 -6.90 14.58
N GLY A 270 -12.98 -5.77 14.74
CA GLY A 270 -14.14 -5.39 13.92
C GLY A 270 -15.36 -6.29 14.11
N LYS A 271 -15.33 -7.19 15.11
CA LYS A 271 -16.40 -8.13 15.45
C LYS A 271 -16.43 -8.40 16.96
N PRO A 272 -17.59 -8.81 17.50
CA PRO A 272 -17.74 -9.22 18.90
C PRO A 272 -16.73 -10.31 19.33
N PRO A 273 -16.25 -10.33 20.60
CA PRO A 273 -15.22 -11.29 21.00
C PRO A 273 -15.70 -12.74 21.00
N ASP A 274 -16.99 -12.99 21.25
CA ASP A 274 -17.59 -14.32 21.17
C ASP A 274 -17.53 -14.95 19.76
N ALA A 275 -17.33 -14.13 18.71
CA ALA A 275 -17.17 -14.58 17.33
C ALA A 275 -15.69 -14.87 16.94
N LEU A 276 -14.74 -14.67 17.85
CA LEU A 276 -13.31 -14.92 17.62
C LEU A 276 -12.92 -16.32 18.12
N THR A 277 -12.00 -16.95 17.40
CA THR A 277 -11.31 -18.17 17.84
C THR A 277 -10.27 -17.85 18.90
N LEU A 278 -9.83 -18.85 19.68
CA LEU A 278 -8.76 -18.67 20.67
C LEU A 278 -7.46 -18.11 20.01
N SER A 279 -7.11 -18.59 18.82
CA SER A 279 -5.96 -18.09 18.07
C SER A 279 -6.08 -16.59 17.75
N GLU A 280 -7.25 -16.16 17.27
CA GLU A 280 -7.49 -14.73 17.01
C GLU A 280 -7.43 -13.90 18.30
N HIS A 281 -8.01 -14.38 19.39
CA HIS A 281 -7.92 -13.72 20.70
C HIS A 281 -6.47 -13.55 21.18
N ILE A 282 -5.65 -14.60 21.06
CA ILE A 282 -4.23 -14.55 21.45
C ILE A 282 -3.48 -13.51 20.61
N MET A 283 -3.77 -13.40 19.31
CA MET A 283 -3.14 -12.41 18.44
C MET A 283 -3.56 -10.97 18.77
N ILE A 284 -4.85 -10.73 19.02
CA ILE A 284 -5.35 -9.39 19.41
C ILE A 284 -4.81 -9.02 20.79
N PHE A 285 -4.79 -9.96 21.74
CA PHE A 285 -4.19 -9.75 23.05
C PHE A 285 -2.73 -9.32 22.92
N LYS A 286 -1.95 -9.98 22.04
CA LYS A 286 -0.57 -9.60 21.77
C LYS A 286 -0.44 -8.17 21.25
N GLU A 287 -1.33 -7.75 20.35
CA GLU A 287 -1.35 -6.39 19.83
C GLU A 287 -1.65 -5.35 20.93
N LEU A 288 -2.66 -5.61 21.77
CA LEU A 288 -3.01 -4.73 22.90
C LEU A 288 -1.88 -4.64 23.92
N TYR A 289 -1.32 -5.79 24.34
CA TYR A 289 -0.24 -5.84 25.31
C TYR A 289 1.01 -5.05 24.87
N LEU A 290 1.37 -5.16 23.59
CA LEU A 290 2.48 -4.40 23.01
C LEU A 290 2.16 -2.90 22.85
N THR A 291 0.90 -2.56 22.56
CA THR A 291 0.46 -1.17 22.43
C THR A 291 0.48 -0.45 23.79
N ASP A 292 0.01 -1.12 24.84
CA ASP A 292 -0.07 -0.56 26.18
C ASP A 292 1.31 -0.33 26.81
N ASN A 293 2.35 -1.06 26.34
CA ASN A 293 3.69 -1.08 26.93
C ASN A 293 3.68 -1.36 28.45
N ILE A 294 2.69 -2.13 28.92
CA ILE A 294 2.67 -2.67 30.28
C ILE A 294 3.76 -3.75 30.42
N GLY A 295 4.08 -4.47 29.34
CA GLY A 295 5.16 -5.44 29.30
C GLY A 295 6.43 -4.97 28.63
N SER A 296 7.48 -5.78 28.76
CA SER A 296 8.68 -5.65 27.92
C SER A 296 8.53 -6.41 26.61
N ASP A 297 7.97 -7.63 26.66
CA ASP A 297 7.80 -8.49 25.49
C ASP A 297 6.72 -9.56 25.73
N ILE A 298 6.30 -10.25 24.67
CA ILE A 298 5.28 -11.30 24.72
C ILE A 298 5.57 -12.43 23.73
N GLU A 299 5.58 -13.65 24.25
CA GLU A 299 5.67 -14.89 23.48
C GLU A 299 4.30 -15.56 23.43
N VAL A 300 3.88 -16.02 22.25
CA VAL A 300 2.56 -16.61 22.03
C VAL A 300 2.67 -17.86 21.18
N SER A 301 1.84 -18.86 21.49
CA SER A 301 1.61 -20.03 20.64
C SER A 301 0.13 -20.15 20.32
N THR A 302 -0.17 -20.39 19.05
CA THR A 302 -1.52 -20.68 18.55
C THR A 302 -1.62 -22.10 17.99
N GLU A 303 -0.65 -22.96 18.30
CA GLU A 303 -0.68 -24.36 17.90
C GLU A 303 -1.74 -25.10 18.71
N LYS A 304 -2.64 -25.83 18.01
CA LYS A 304 -3.75 -26.54 18.65
C LYS A 304 -3.26 -27.54 19.70
N GLY A 305 -3.73 -27.40 20.93
CA GLY A 305 -3.35 -28.23 22.08
C GLY A 305 -2.11 -27.75 22.83
N HIS A 306 -1.46 -26.70 22.34
CA HIS A 306 -0.28 -26.07 22.94
C HIS A 306 -0.40 -24.53 22.89
N GLU A 307 -1.62 -24.01 22.99
CA GLU A 307 -1.88 -22.57 23.01
C GLU A 307 -1.47 -21.96 24.35
N TYR A 308 -0.67 -20.90 24.30
CA TYR A 308 -0.25 -20.16 25.49
C TYR A 308 0.03 -18.69 25.19
N ILE A 309 -0.04 -17.87 26.23
CA ILE A 309 0.45 -16.49 26.26
C ILE A 309 1.48 -16.39 27.38
N LYS A 310 2.68 -15.93 27.04
CA LYS A 310 3.76 -15.71 28.00
C LYS A 310 4.19 -14.26 27.96
N LEU A 311 3.81 -13.53 29.00
CA LEU A 311 4.16 -12.14 29.21
C LEU A 311 5.55 -12.05 29.82
N ILE A 312 6.41 -11.21 29.25
CA ILE A 312 7.73 -10.88 29.79
C ILE A 312 7.67 -9.45 30.32
N HIS A 313 8.13 -9.24 31.54
CA HIS A 313 8.06 -7.94 32.20
C HIS A 313 9.27 -7.68 33.11
N GLU A 314 9.51 -6.40 33.43
CA GLU A 314 10.60 -5.94 34.29
C GLU A 314 10.13 -5.42 35.66
N TYR A 315 8.88 -5.71 36.05
CA TYR A 315 8.35 -5.32 37.35
C TYR A 315 9.08 -5.97 38.53
N SER A 316 9.72 -5.14 39.36
CA SER A 316 10.39 -5.55 40.59
C SER A 316 9.44 -5.64 41.79
N ASP A 317 8.35 -4.87 41.80
CA ASP A 317 7.35 -4.86 42.87
C ASP A 317 6.36 -6.02 42.71
N GLU A 318 6.27 -6.85 43.75
CA GLU A 318 5.40 -8.04 43.77
C GLU A 318 3.93 -7.70 43.63
N LYS A 319 3.46 -6.61 44.25
CA LYS A 319 2.05 -6.19 44.14
C LYS A 319 1.73 -5.80 42.71
N VAL A 320 2.64 -5.11 42.03
CA VAL A 320 2.44 -4.75 40.62
C VAL A 320 2.31 -6.01 39.77
N ARG A 321 3.14 -7.04 40.00
CA ARG A 321 3.00 -8.33 39.31
C ARG A 321 1.67 -9.02 39.58
N GLU A 322 1.23 -9.05 40.83
CA GLU A 322 -0.07 -9.62 41.22
C GLU A 322 -1.22 -8.91 40.50
N TYR A 323 -1.19 -7.56 40.49
CA TYR A 323 -2.20 -6.76 39.81
C TYR A 323 -2.20 -6.99 38.30
N VAL A 324 -1.04 -6.98 37.65
CA VAL A 324 -0.92 -7.25 36.20
C VAL A 324 -1.42 -8.65 35.88
N THR A 325 -1.07 -9.65 36.70
CA THR A 325 -1.56 -11.02 36.57
C THR A 325 -3.08 -11.08 36.68
N GLN A 326 -3.65 -10.41 37.69
CA GLN A 326 -5.09 -10.40 37.93
C GLN A 326 -5.85 -9.66 36.82
N TYR A 327 -5.32 -8.53 36.38
CA TYR A 327 -5.86 -7.71 35.29
C TYR A 327 -6.01 -8.53 34.00
N TYR A 328 -4.93 -9.14 33.52
CA TYR A 328 -4.96 -9.94 32.30
C TYR A 328 -5.71 -11.27 32.49
N SER A 329 -5.71 -11.85 33.70
CA SER A 329 -6.56 -13.02 34.00
C SER A 329 -8.04 -12.69 33.84
N ASN A 330 -8.49 -11.53 34.32
CA ASN A 330 -9.89 -11.13 34.20
C ASN A 330 -10.28 -10.87 32.75
N MET A 331 -9.39 -10.24 31.98
CA MET A 331 -9.52 -10.04 30.54
C MET A 331 -9.69 -11.38 29.82
N LEU A 332 -8.78 -12.33 30.00
CA LEU A 332 -8.82 -13.63 29.33
C LEU A 332 -10.02 -14.49 29.76
N ARG A 333 -10.47 -14.39 31.01
CA ARG A 333 -11.67 -15.09 31.50
C ARG A 333 -12.95 -14.56 30.89
N ALA A 334 -13.04 -13.25 30.64
CA ALA A 334 -14.20 -12.66 29.97
C ALA A 334 -14.35 -13.14 28.51
N LEU A 335 -13.30 -13.70 27.93
CA LEU A 335 -13.30 -14.31 26.60
C LEU A 335 -13.70 -15.81 26.62
N PHE A 336 -14.12 -16.33 27.79
CA PHE A 336 -14.69 -17.67 27.98
C PHE A 336 -13.77 -18.87 27.70
N TYR A 337 -12.45 -18.70 27.68
CA TYR A 337 -11.51 -19.83 27.55
C TYR A 337 -10.95 -20.27 28.90
N PRO A 338 -10.92 -21.58 29.21
CA PRO A 338 -10.24 -22.08 30.39
C PRO A 338 -8.71 -21.98 30.20
N PHE A 339 -8.01 -21.54 31.24
CA PHE A 339 -6.55 -21.50 31.26
C PHE A 339 -6.04 -21.65 32.70
N THR A 340 -4.76 -21.99 32.81
CA THR A 340 -4.02 -21.92 34.06
C THR A 340 -3.04 -20.76 34.01
N VAL A 341 -2.75 -20.15 35.17
CA VAL A 341 -1.83 -19.03 35.28
C VAL A 341 -0.66 -19.39 36.19
N THR A 342 0.55 -19.15 35.71
CA THR A 342 1.79 -19.30 36.49
C THR A 342 2.54 -17.98 36.46
N SER A 343 2.73 -17.35 37.61
CA SER A 343 3.49 -16.09 37.74
C SER A 343 4.86 -16.36 38.34
N GLY A 344 5.89 -15.79 37.72
CA GLY A 344 7.27 -15.81 38.19
C GLY A 344 7.84 -14.39 38.35
N PRO A 345 9.15 -14.26 38.67
CA PRO A 345 9.76 -12.97 38.92
C PRO A 345 9.77 -12.01 37.71
N ASN A 346 9.91 -12.56 36.50
CA ASN A 346 10.06 -11.80 35.25
C ASN A 346 9.11 -12.28 34.13
N LEU A 347 8.16 -13.16 34.46
CA LEU A 347 7.23 -13.71 33.48
C LEU A 347 5.89 -14.08 34.09
N ILE A 348 4.84 -14.00 33.27
CA ILE A 348 3.50 -14.51 33.57
C ILE A 348 3.08 -15.41 32.41
N LEU A 349 2.76 -16.68 32.69
CA LEU A 349 2.32 -17.66 31.70
C LEU A 349 0.83 -17.96 31.88
N PHE A 350 0.08 -17.80 30.80
CA PHE A 350 -1.29 -18.27 30.63
C PHE A 350 -1.27 -19.47 29.69
N ASP A 351 -1.56 -20.65 30.22
CA ASP A 351 -1.55 -21.90 29.47
C ASP A 351 -2.99 -22.39 29.25
N PHE A 352 -3.39 -22.49 27.99
CA PHE A 352 -4.71 -22.98 27.55
C PHE A 352 -4.67 -24.48 27.22
N GLY A 353 -3.48 -25.09 27.20
CA GLY A 353 -3.18 -26.47 26.83
C GLY A 353 -3.51 -27.49 27.91
N LYS A 354 -4.80 -27.62 28.23
CA LYS A 354 -5.55 -28.84 28.60
C LYS A 354 -6.93 -28.45 29.13
N GLY A 355 -7.97 -28.72 28.34
CA GLY A 355 -9.29 -28.98 28.91
C GLY A 355 -9.22 -30.24 29.80
N PRO A 356 -10.00 -30.32 30.89
CA PRO A 356 -10.06 -31.50 31.73
C PRO A 356 -10.80 -32.64 31.01
N ASP A 357 -10.10 -33.40 30.17
CA ASP A 357 -10.51 -34.78 29.84
C ASP A 357 -10.16 -35.72 31.00
N SER A 358 -10.69 -35.41 32.20
CA SER A 358 -10.78 -36.32 33.35
C SER A 358 -11.54 -35.67 34.52
N CYS A 359 -12.78 -35.21 34.32
CA CYS A 359 -13.75 -35.19 35.41
C CYS A 359 -15.04 -35.83 34.90
N ALA A 360 -15.38 -36.94 35.56
CA ALA A 360 -16.50 -37.80 35.26
C ALA A 360 -17.83 -37.03 35.14
N ASP A 361 -18.74 -37.64 34.39
CA ASP A 361 -20.18 -37.44 34.46
C ASP A 361 -20.63 -36.85 35.79
N THR A 362 -20.90 -35.55 35.79
CA THR A 362 -21.81 -34.94 36.76
C THR A 362 -22.74 -34.06 35.96
N LYS A 363 -23.90 -34.66 35.63
CA LYS A 363 -25.08 -33.90 35.23
C LYS A 363 -25.35 -32.84 36.28
N PRO A 364 -25.73 -31.61 35.91
CA PRO A 364 -26.37 -30.73 36.86
C PRO A 364 -27.73 -31.35 37.23
N ASP A 365 -27.87 -31.79 38.47
CA ASP A 365 -29.18 -32.06 39.05
C ASP A 365 -29.96 -30.75 39.04
N PHE A 366 -30.87 -30.64 38.08
CA PHE A 366 -31.99 -29.71 38.15
C PHE A 366 -32.82 -30.12 39.38
N VAL A 367 -32.64 -29.41 40.49
CA VAL A 367 -33.59 -29.43 41.59
C VAL A 367 -34.81 -28.65 41.12
N ASP A 368 -35.86 -29.39 40.80
CA ASP A 368 -37.19 -28.90 40.48
C ASP A 368 -37.75 -28.12 41.69
N PRO A 369 -38.04 -26.81 41.59
CA PRO A 369 -38.65 -26.05 42.67
C PRO A 369 -40.16 -26.30 42.67
N GLY A 370 -40.57 -27.49 43.10
CA GLY A 370 -41.97 -27.88 42.95
C GLY A 370 -42.39 -29.16 43.66
N SER A 371 -42.02 -29.37 44.93
CA SER A 371 -42.76 -30.29 45.82
C SER A 371 -42.32 -30.20 47.28
N LEU A 372 -42.83 -29.18 47.96
CA LEU A 372 -43.06 -29.13 49.41
C LEU A 372 -44.51 -28.62 49.54
N ILE A 373 -45.52 -29.49 49.72
CA ILE A 373 -46.14 -29.93 51.00
C ILE A 373 -47.56 -30.43 50.59
N PRO A 374 -48.26 -31.33 51.33
CA PRO A 374 -47.99 -31.84 52.67
C PRO A 374 -47.63 -33.32 52.77
#